data_AF-A0A0M1J7W7-F1
#
_entry.id   AF-A0A0M1J7W7-F1
#
_cell.length_a   1.000
_cell.length_b   1.000
_cell.length_c   1.000
_cell.angle_alpha   90.00
_cell.angle_beta   90.00
_cell.angle_gamma   90.00
#
_symmetry.space_group_name_H-M   'P 1'
#
loop_
_entity.id
_entity.type
_entity.pdbx_description
1 polymer ?
#
loop_
_entity_poly.entity_id
_entity_poly.type
_entity_poly.pdbx_seq_one_letter_code
_entity_poly.pdbx_strand_id
1 'polypeptide(L)'
;LTVFTLVVLTSGDKHQQDISVIDFDPKTLAGKPLHEIAHKVFYICPKYLNETTPQPFQEWMRAIDDSLDGQIDEATYTRSEILKIFQLIEKDTISPEDRARMLDERREEAYRVTKYQEGKAEGKAEEARRTAHAMLKEGIDLELVCKITGLAKDDIM
;
A
#
# COMPACT_ATOMS: atom_id res chain seq x y z
N LEU A 1 15.72 -26.60 -12.39
CA LEU A 1 15.46 -25.51 -11.42
C LEU A 1 14.27 -25.92 -10.58
N THR A 2 14.27 -25.67 -9.27
CA THR A 2 13.11 -26.01 -8.41
C THR A 2 12.54 -24.74 -7.82
N VAL A 3 11.25 -24.54 -7.99
CA VAL A 3 10.52 -23.38 -7.48
C VAL A 3 9.55 -23.85 -6.40
N PHE A 4 9.50 -23.10 -5.31
CA PHE A 4 8.55 -23.33 -4.23
C PHE A 4 7.77 -22.04 -3.97
N THR A 5 6.46 -22.17 -3.83
CA THR A 5 5.59 -21.07 -3.40
C THR A 5 4.85 -21.53 -2.16
N LEU A 6 4.88 -20.70 -1.13
CA LEU A 6 4.11 -20.92 0.09
C LEU A 6 2.93 -19.94 0.11
N VAL A 7 1.73 -20.48 0.22
CA VAL A 7 0.48 -19.73 0.36
C VAL A 7 -0.05 -19.98 1.76
N VAL A 8 -0.18 -18.91 2.55
CA VAL A 8 -0.72 -18.99 3.91
C VAL A 8 -2.19 -18.62 3.88
N LEU A 9 -3.05 -19.55 4.30
CA LEU A 9 -4.48 -19.30 4.44
C LEU A 9 -4.74 -18.71 5.83
N THR A 10 -5.16 -17.45 5.87
CA THR A 10 -5.50 -16.72 7.12
C THR A 10 -6.91 -17.02 7.64
N SER A 11 -7.64 -17.89 6.94
CA SER A 11 -8.96 -18.36 7.33
C SER A 11 -9.12 -19.83 6.93
N GLY A 12 -10.09 -20.48 7.56
CA GLY A 12 -10.41 -21.88 7.29
C GLY A 12 -11.19 -22.06 5.99
N ASP A 13 -11.21 -23.29 5.49
CA ASP A 13 -12.01 -23.72 4.36
C ASP A 13 -12.88 -24.94 4.72
N LYS A 14 -13.68 -25.42 3.76
CA LYS A 14 -14.55 -26.59 3.97
C LYS A 14 -13.80 -27.93 4.01
N HIS A 15 -12.54 -27.95 3.61
CA HIS A 15 -11.73 -29.16 3.44
C HIS A 15 -10.92 -29.49 4.70
N GLN A 16 -10.64 -28.50 5.54
CA GLN A 16 -10.02 -28.67 6.86
C GLN A 16 -8.69 -29.41 6.82
N GLN A 17 -7.86 -29.10 5.82
CA GLN A 17 -6.52 -29.66 5.67
C GLN A 17 -5.47 -28.67 6.17
N ASP A 18 -4.46 -29.17 6.89
CA ASP A 18 -3.34 -28.38 7.41
C ASP A 18 -2.36 -27.98 6.30
N ILE A 19 -2.05 -28.91 5.38
CA ILE A 19 -1.16 -28.69 4.25
C ILE A 19 -1.78 -29.31 2.98
N SER A 20 -1.81 -28.54 1.89
CA SER A 20 -2.20 -29.01 0.55
C SER A 20 -1.15 -28.61 -0.48
N VAL A 21 -0.96 -29.41 -1.52
CA VAL A 21 0.13 -29.21 -2.50
C VAL A 21 -0.41 -29.25 -3.92
N ILE A 22 0.03 -28.30 -4.74
CA ILE A 22 -0.15 -28.34 -6.19
C ILE A 22 1.22 -28.49 -6.84
N ASP A 23 1.38 -29.49 -7.69
CA ASP A 23 2.58 -29.71 -8.50
C ASP A 23 2.34 -29.19 -9.93
N PHE A 24 3.07 -28.16 -10.33
CA PHE A 24 3.00 -27.57 -11.66
C PHE A 24 4.19 -27.98 -12.53
N ASP A 25 3.88 -28.26 -13.80
CA ASP A 25 4.84 -28.29 -14.90
C ASP A 25 4.49 -27.16 -15.87
N PRO A 26 5.31 -26.09 -15.94
CA PRO A 26 5.06 -24.98 -16.85
C PRO A 26 4.94 -25.46 -18.30
N LYS A 27 4.07 -24.81 -19.06
CA LYS A 27 3.80 -25.16 -20.46
C LYS A 27 4.11 -23.99 -21.38
N THR A 28 4.59 -24.30 -22.57
CA THR A 28 4.67 -23.34 -23.68
C THR A 28 3.28 -22.85 -24.06
N LEU A 29 3.21 -21.76 -24.84
CA LEU A 29 1.94 -21.24 -25.36
C LEU A 29 1.14 -22.29 -26.16
N ALA A 30 1.82 -23.25 -26.81
CA ALA A 30 1.20 -24.36 -27.53
C ALA A 30 0.78 -25.53 -26.62
N GLY A 31 0.89 -25.38 -25.29
CA GLY A 31 0.50 -26.39 -24.31
C GLY A 31 1.52 -27.50 -24.07
N LYS A 32 2.68 -27.49 -24.74
CA LYS A 32 3.75 -28.47 -24.50
C LYS A 32 4.41 -28.21 -23.14
N PRO A 33 4.50 -29.22 -22.25
CA PRO A 33 5.20 -29.09 -20.97
C PRO A 33 6.71 -28.84 -21.16
N LEU A 34 7.31 -28.14 -20.20
CA LEU A 34 8.75 -27.86 -20.20
C LEU A 34 9.55 -29.00 -19.56
N HIS A 35 9.02 -29.67 -18.53
CA HIS A 35 9.70 -30.76 -17.79
C HIS A 35 11.06 -30.40 -17.14
N GLU A 36 11.42 -29.11 -17.08
CA GLU A 36 12.71 -28.63 -16.56
C GLU A 36 12.59 -27.87 -15.22
N ILE A 37 11.40 -27.37 -14.93
CA ILE A 37 11.12 -26.54 -13.76
C ILE A 37 10.09 -27.25 -12.90
N ALA A 38 10.56 -27.94 -11.87
CA ALA A 38 9.67 -28.52 -10.87
C ALA A 38 9.16 -27.37 -9.98
N HIS A 39 7.88 -27.05 -10.08
CA HIS A 39 7.26 -26.01 -9.24
C HIS A 39 6.20 -26.63 -8.32
N LYS A 40 6.36 -26.43 -7.01
CA LYS A 40 5.36 -26.81 -6.03
C LYS A 40 4.78 -25.58 -5.33
N VAL A 41 3.45 -25.54 -5.24
CA VAL A 41 2.72 -24.56 -4.43
C VAL A 41 2.17 -25.28 -3.21
N PHE A 42 2.66 -24.90 -2.04
CA PHE A 42 2.20 -25.39 -0.75
C PHE A 42 1.19 -24.40 -0.18
N TYR A 43 -0.03 -24.86 0.05
CA TYR A 43 -1.04 -24.16 0.82
C TYR A 43 -0.96 -24.65 2.25
N ILE A 44 -0.70 -23.74 3.19
CA ILE A 44 -0.70 -24.05 4.62
C ILE A 44 -1.88 -23.33 5.29
N CYS A 45 -2.61 -24.06 6.13
CA CYS A 45 -3.69 -23.51 6.96
C CYS A 45 -3.35 -23.74 8.44
N PRO A 46 -2.73 -22.74 9.10
CA PRO A 46 -2.37 -22.79 10.52
C PRO A 46 -3.50 -23.25 11.44
N LYS A 47 -4.72 -22.77 11.18
CA LYS A 47 -5.93 -23.10 11.93
C LYS A 47 -6.26 -24.61 12.00
N TYR A 48 -5.79 -25.39 11.05
CA TYR A 48 -6.02 -26.85 11.00
C TYR A 48 -4.82 -27.67 11.44
N LEU A 49 -3.82 -27.03 12.06
CA LEU A 49 -2.68 -27.70 12.67
C LEU A 49 -3.14 -28.85 13.57
N ASN A 50 -2.54 -30.02 13.39
CA ASN A 50 -2.94 -31.23 14.09
C ASN A 50 -1.73 -32.14 14.39
N GLU A 51 -1.98 -33.25 15.09
CA GLU A 51 -0.92 -34.17 15.55
C GLU A 51 -0.16 -34.86 14.40
N THR A 52 -0.74 -34.92 13.20
CA THR A 52 -0.10 -35.53 12.02
C THR A 52 0.80 -34.55 11.26
N THR A 53 0.68 -33.25 11.51
CA THR A 53 1.56 -32.24 10.92
C THR A 53 3.01 -32.48 11.39
N PRO A 54 4.01 -32.57 10.50
CA PRO A 54 5.38 -32.85 10.90
C PRO A 54 5.94 -31.82 11.91
N GLN A 55 6.60 -32.31 12.96
CA GLN A 55 7.14 -31.51 14.08
C GLN A 55 7.89 -30.23 13.63
N PRO A 56 8.74 -30.24 12.58
CA PRO A 56 9.46 -29.02 12.17
C PRO A 56 8.54 -27.85 11.77
N PHE A 57 7.32 -28.14 11.32
CA PHE A 57 6.35 -27.14 10.86
C PHE A 57 5.41 -26.68 11.96
N GLN A 58 5.24 -27.46 13.03
CA GLN A 58 4.22 -27.19 14.04
C GLN A 58 4.46 -25.84 14.76
N GLU A 59 5.69 -25.57 15.22
CA GLU A 59 6.01 -24.30 15.87
C GLU A 59 5.81 -23.11 14.92
N TRP A 60 6.18 -23.25 13.65
CA TRP A 60 5.97 -22.18 12.66
C TRP A 60 4.50 -21.95 12.33
N MET A 61 3.72 -23.02 12.15
CA MET A 61 2.28 -22.89 11.90
C MET A 61 1.57 -22.29 13.10
N ARG A 62 1.91 -22.69 14.32
CA ARG A 62 1.37 -22.08 15.54
C ARG A 62 1.74 -20.60 15.65
N ALA A 63 3.00 -20.26 15.39
CA ALA A 63 3.45 -18.86 15.42
C ALA A 63 2.68 -17.99 14.43
N ILE A 64 2.36 -18.53 13.24
CA ILE A 64 1.53 -17.82 12.27
C ILE A 64 0.11 -17.65 12.80
N ASP A 65 -0.53 -18.71 13.31
CA ASP A 65 -1.91 -18.63 13.83
C ASP A 65 -2.03 -17.62 14.99
N ASP A 66 -1.18 -17.73 16.00
CA ASP A 66 -1.13 -16.81 17.17
C ASP A 66 -0.83 -15.36 16.75
N SER A 67 -0.07 -15.16 15.66
CA SER A 67 0.19 -13.81 15.14
C SER A 67 -1.01 -13.19 14.42
N LEU A 68 -1.93 -14.01 13.89
CA LEU A 68 -3.12 -13.53 13.17
C LEU A 68 -4.19 -12.99 14.13
N ASP A 69 -4.28 -13.51 15.36
CA ASP A 69 -5.19 -13.01 16.39
C ASP A 69 -4.52 -12.05 17.41
N GLY A 70 -3.18 -11.98 17.38
CA GLY A 70 -2.37 -11.08 18.20
C GLY A 70 -2.12 -11.56 19.63
N GLN A 71 -2.51 -12.79 19.97
CA GLN A 71 -2.32 -13.42 21.27
C GLN A 71 -1.15 -14.41 21.21
N ILE A 72 0.06 -13.90 21.47
CA ILE A 72 1.28 -14.70 21.43
C ILE A 72 1.76 -14.98 22.86
N ASP A 73 1.89 -16.26 23.22
CA ASP A 73 2.63 -16.70 24.40
C ASP A 73 4.03 -17.19 24.00
N GLU A 74 5.01 -16.29 24.09
CA GLU A 74 6.40 -16.56 23.71
C GLU A 74 7.03 -17.73 24.48
N ALA A 75 6.54 -18.07 25.68
CA ALA A 75 7.07 -19.17 26.48
C ALA A 75 6.82 -20.55 25.84
N THR A 76 5.89 -20.63 24.88
CA THR A 76 5.54 -21.87 24.18
C THR A 76 6.46 -22.20 23.00
N TYR A 77 7.37 -21.30 22.65
CA TYR A 77 8.26 -21.43 21.49
C TYR A 77 9.71 -21.74 21.90
N THR A 78 10.33 -22.68 21.20
CA THR A 78 11.74 -23.08 21.48
C THR A 78 12.71 -22.55 20.44
N ARG A 79 12.22 -22.24 19.23
CA ARG A 79 13.04 -21.74 18.12
C ARG A 79 13.40 -20.27 18.30
N SER A 80 14.71 -20.01 18.35
CA SER A 80 15.26 -18.66 18.49
C SER A 80 14.86 -17.73 17.34
N GLU A 81 14.65 -18.28 16.14
CA GLU A 81 14.23 -17.54 14.94
C GLU A 81 12.81 -17.00 15.09
N ILE A 82 11.91 -17.79 15.69
CA ILE A 82 10.52 -17.39 15.94
C ILE A 82 10.49 -16.28 17.00
N LEU A 83 11.23 -16.46 18.11
CA LEU A 83 11.33 -15.45 19.16
C LEU A 83 11.88 -14.12 18.64
N LYS A 84 12.90 -14.15 17.78
CA LYS A 84 13.43 -12.93 17.12
C LYS A 84 12.37 -12.25 16.25
N ILE A 85 11.54 -13.01 15.56
CA ILE A 85 10.46 -12.45 14.74
C ILE A 85 9.43 -11.76 15.63
N PHE A 86 9.01 -12.35 16.73
CA PHE A 86 8.07 -11.70 17.67
C PHE A 86 8.62 -10.41 18.27
N GLN A 87 9.93 -10.35 18.54
CA GLN A 87 10.59 -9.11 18.97
C GLN A 87 10.63 -8.02 17.89
N LEU A 88 10.64 -8.40 16.61
CA LEU A 88 10.65 -7.49 15.47
C LEU A 88 9.23 -7.03 15.07
N ILE A 89 8.23 -7.87 15.27
CA ILE A 89 6.85 -7.55 14.95
C ILE A 89 6.34 -6.57 16.01
N GLU A 90 6.22 -5.31 15.63
CA GLU A 90 5.59 -4.30 16.45
C GLU A 90 4.09 -4.57 16.53
N LYS A 91 3.52 -4.56 17.74
CA LYS A 91 2.06 -4.57 17.89
C LYS A 91 1.53 -3.28 17.30
N ASP A 92 0.79 -3.42 16.20
CA ASP A 92 0.10 -2.30 15.60
C ASP A 92 -1.06 -1.88 16.51
N THR A 93 -0.81 -0.93 17.40
CA THR A 93 -1.76 -0.44 18.39
C THR A 93 -2.80 0.51 17.81
N ILE A 94 -2.68 0.86 16.53
CA ILE A 94 -3.58 1.81 15.88
C ILE A 94 -4.85 1.07 15.50
N SER A 95 -5.96 1.43 16.14
CA SER A 95 -7.27 0.87 15.80
C SER A 95 -7.65 1.23 14.35
N PRO A 96 -8.54 0.45 13.70
CA PRO A 96 -9.06 0.82 12.38
C PRO A 96 -9.69 2.22 12.35
N GLU A 97 -10.35 2.62 13.43
CA GLU A 97 -10.96 3.94 13.61
C GLU A 97 -9.89 5.05 13.68
N ASP A 98 -8.82 4.82 14.44
CA ASP A 98 -7.69 5.75 14.52
C ASP A 98 -6.99 5.91 13.18
N ARG A 99 -6.83 4.83 12.40
CA ARG A 99 -6.29 4.92 11.04
C ARG A 99 -7.18 5.74 10.12
N ALA A 100 -8.50 5.52 10.18
CA ALA A 100 -9.45 6.27 9.37
C ALA A 100 -9.35 7.77 9.69
N ARG A 101 -9.32 8.12 10.98
CA ARG A 101 -9.12 9.50 11.44
C ARG A 101 -7.80 10.09 10.96
N MET A 102 -6.68 9.38 11.12
CA MET A 102 -5.38 9.86 10.64
C MET A 102 -5.35 10.07 9.12
N LEU A 103 -6.06 9.24 8.35
CA LEU A 103 -6.17 9.39 6.91
C LEU A 103 -6.97 10.63 6.53
N ASP A 104 -8.09 10.87 7.22
CA ASP A 104 -8.93 12.04 6.99
C ASP A 104 -8.23 13.35 7.39
N GLU A 105 -7.53 13.38 8.53
CA GLU A 105 -6.68 14.52 8.93
C GLU A 105 -5.64 14.85 7.85
N ARG A 106 -4.94 13.84 7.30
CA ARG A 106 -3.99 14.08 6.19
C ARG A 106 -4.67 14.59 4.93
N ARG A 107 -5.87 14.11 4.61
CA ARG A 107 -6.64 14.59 3.44
C ARG A 107 -7.06 16.04 3.62
N GLU A 108 -7.52 16.42 4.81
CA GLU A 108 -7.89 17.80 5.13
C GLU A 108 -6.67 18.73 5.08
N GLU A 109 -5.53 18.30 5.61
CA GLU A 109 -4.29 19.07 5.52
C GLU A 109 -3.86 19.29 4.06
N ALA A 110 -3.86 18.22 3.26
CA ALA A 110 -3.54 18.31 1.83
C ALA A 110 -4.50 19.26 1.11
N TYR A 111 -5.80 19.13 1.35
CA TYR A 111 -6.82 20.01 0.77
C TYR A 111 -6.60 21.47 1.16
N ARG A 112 -6.31 21.75 2.44
CA ARG A 112 -6.05 23.10 2.95
C ARG A 112 -4.81 23.71 2.30
N VAL A 113 -3.74 22.94 2.14
CA VAL A 113 -2.52 23.39 1.46
C VAL A 113 -2.80 23.72 0.00
N THR A 114 -3.50 22.84 -0.73
CA THR A 114 -3.88 23.08 -2.12
C THR A 114 -4.75 24.33 -2.26
N LYS A 115 -5.81 24.46 -1.46
CA LYS A 115 -6.71 25.62 -1.50
C LYS A 115 -5.99 26.93 -1.16
N TYR A 116 -5.07 26.91 -0.21
CA TYR A 116 -4.25 28.07 0.09
C TYR A 116 -3.36 28.48 -1.10
N GLN A 117 -2.74 27.52 -1.78
CA GLN A 117 -1.92 27.80 -2.96
C GLN A 117 -2.74 28.33 -4.13
N GLU A 118 -3.91 27.71 -4.39
CA GLU A 118 -4.87 28.17 -5.41
C GLU A 118 -5.30 29.62 -5.13
N GLY A 119 -5.75 29.92 -3.93
CA GLY A 119 -6.18 31.29 -3.56
C GLY A 119 -5.05 32.31 -3.66
N LYS A 120 -3.81 31.93 -3.34
CA LYS A 120 -2.63 32.80 -3.52
C LYS A 120 -2.32 33.06 -5.00
N ALA A 121 -2.50 32.06 -5.86
CA ALA A 121 -2.32 32.22 -7.29
C ALA A 121 -3.43 33.09 -7.91
N GLU A 122 -4.68 32.84 -7.53
CA GLU A 122 -5.85 33.61 -7.96
C GLU A 122 -5.74 35.08 -7.56
N GLY A 123 -5.39 35.38 -6.31
CA GLY A 123 -5.21 36.76 -5.85
C GLY A 123 -4.11 37.52 -6.59
N LYS A 124 -2.99 36.83 -6.92
CA LYS A 124 -1.93 37.43 -7.75
C LYS A 124 -2.40 37.71 -9.18
N ALA A 125 -3.17 36.79 -9.77
CA ALA A 125 -3.72 36.97 -11.11
C ALA A 125 -4.73 38.13 -11.15
N GLU A 126 -5.60 38.23 -10.14
CA GLU A 126 -6.57 39.31 -10.02
C GLU A 126 -5.88 40.67 -9.84
N GLU A 127 -4.86 40.75 -9.00
CA GLU A 127 -4.05 41.97 -8.82
C GLU A 127 -3.34 42.39 -10.11
N ALA A 128 -2.73 41.43 -10.82
CA ALA A 128 -2.10 41.68 -12.11
C ALA A 128 -3.11 42.22 -13.14
N ARG A 129 -4.30 41.61 -13.21
CA ARG A 129 -5.38 42.04 -14.12
C ARG A 129 -5.88 43.44 -13.76
N ARG A 130 -6.10 43.72 -12.48
CA ARG A 130 -6.52 45.05 -12.01
C ARG A 130 -5.48 46.12 -12.35
N THR A 131 -4.21 45.81 -12.18
CA THR A 131 -3.09 46.70 -12.52
C THR A 131 -3.03 46.95 -14.02
N ALA A 132 -3.16 45.90 -14.85
CA ALA A 132 -3.23 46.03 -16.31
C ALA A 132 -4.39 46.94 -16.76
N HIS A 133 -5.57 46.77 -16.18
CA HIS A 133 -6.74 47.61 -16.49
C HIS A 133 -6.53 49.08 -16.07
N ALA A 134 -5.87 49.33 -14.94
CA ALA A 134 -5.53 50.68 -14.52
C ALA A 134 -4.53 51.35 -15.48
N MET A 135 -3.49 50.61 -15.91
CA MET A 135 -2.50 51.09 -16.88
C MET A 135 -3.13 51.45 -18.24
N LEU A 136 -4.05 50.61 -18.74
CA LEU A 136 -4.77 50.90 -19.99
C LEU A 136 -5.65 52.16 -19.88
N LYS A 137 -6.28 52.40 -18.73
CA LYS A 137 -7.08 53.62 -18.49
C LYS A 137 -6.23 54.90 -18.51
N GLU A 138 -4.97 54.81 -18.08
CA GLU A 138 -3.99 55.90 -18.15
C GLU A 138 -3.40 56.08 -19.56
N GLY A 139 -3.85 55.28 -20.55
CA GLY A 139 -3.43 55.40 -21.95
C GLY A 139 -2.09 54.72 -22.26
N ILE A 140 -1.62 53.81 -21.40
CA ILE A 140 -0.43 53.00 -21.67
C ILE A 140 -0.75 51.97 -22.75
N ASP A 141 0.16 51.82 -23.72
CA ASP A 141 -0.01 50.89 -24.84
C ASP A 141 -0.13 49.42 -24.38
N LEU A 142 -1.03 48.67 -25.03
CA LEU A 142 -1.37 47.29 -24.68
C LEU A 142 -0.16 46.35 -24.74
N GLU A 143 0.76 46.52 -25.69
CA GLU A 143 1.95 45.66 -25.78
C GLU A 143 2.91 45.89 -24.63
N LEU A 144 3.04 47.15 -24.20
CA LEU A 144 3.83 47.51 -23.04
C LEU A 144 3.20 46.99 -21.73
N VAL A 145 1.86 47.04 -21.60
CA VAL A 145 1.13 46.47 -20.45
C VAL A 145 1.33 44.95 -20.35
N CYS A 146 1.21 44.22 -21.46
CA CYS A 146 1.47 42.77 -21.49
C CYS A 146 2.91 42.45 -21.04
N LYS A 147 3.89 43.24 -21.51
CA LYS A 147 5.30 43.07 -21.14
C LYS A 147 5.58 43.33 -19.65
N ILE A 148 4.92 44.32 -19.05
CA ILE A 148 5.13 44.70 -17.64
C ILE A 148 4.42 43.73 -16.69
N THR A 149 3.20 43.31 -17.02
CA THR A 149 2.36 42.46 -16.15
C THR A 149 2.58 40.97 -16.37
N GLY A 150 3.17 40.58 -17.51
CA GLY A 150 3.38 39.18 -17.88
C GLY A 150 2.09 38.45 -18.31
N LEU A 151 0.98 39.17 -18.47
CA LEU A 151 -0.31 38.64 -18.90
C LEU A 151 -0.36 38.51 -20.43
N ALA A 152 -1.12 37.52 -20.93
CA ALA A 152 -1.44 37.44 -22.34
C ALA A 152 -2.51 38.50 -22.70
N LYS A 153 -2.59 38.88 -23.99
CA LYS A 153 -3.62 39.82 -24.46
C LYS A 153 -5.04 39.33 -24.13
N ASP A 154 -5.26 38.02 -24.24
CA ASP A 154 -6.54 37.36 -23.94
C ASP A 154 -6.90 37.39 -22.43
N ASP A 155 -5.93 37.54 -21.53
CA ASP A 155 -6.17 37.62 -20.08
C ASP A 155 -6.54 39.05 -19.62
N ILE A 156 -6.36 40.04 -20.51
CA ILE A 156 -6.58 41.47 -20.25
C ILE A 156 -7.88 41.96 -20.92
N MET A 157 -8.25 41.40 -22.07
CA MET A 157 -9.45 41.76 -22.86
C MET A 157 -10.72 41.06 -22.37
#